data_AF-A0A1F3IPX2-F1
#
_entry.id   AF-A0A1F3IPX2-F1
#
_cell.length_a   1.000
_cell.length_b   1.000
_cell.length_c   1.000
_cell.angle_alpha   90.00
_cell.angle_beta   90.00
_cell.angle_gamma   90.00
#
_symmetry.space_group_name_H-M   'P 1'
#
loop_
_entity.id
_entity.type
_entity.pdbx_description
1 polymer ?
#
loop_
_entity_poly.entity_id
_entity_poly.type
_entity_poly.pdbx_seq_one_letter_code
_entity_poly.pdbx_strand_id
1 'polypeptide(L)'
;MTAIAPDTLQFLREVKDNNNREWFAPQKHRYVAARENIGKWLAELIEQMKLTDNRILANPPRGVGRIYRDMRFSPDKTPYRTFLGAMIFRAPEDRNCEFYIHFEPGNIFAGGGIYMPDPAQLKLIRDDMAYSTKELDKIVKKPDFKKYFGEITGDKLQRAPKGFSPDHPAIEWLRYKQFLVLRSFTDKQALQKNFQDEVYKTFLAARPLFDHIDRALNFKE
;
A
#
# COMPACT_ATOMS: atom_id res chain seq x y z
N MET A 1 13.21 12.07 -13.97
CA MET A 1 12.66 11.33 -12.83
C MET A 1 13.34 11.79 -11.57
N THR A 2 12.57 12.36 -10.65
CA THR A 2 12.94 12.68 -9.29
C THR A 2 13.37 11.40 -8.59
N ALA A 3 14.54 11.41 -7.94
CA ALA A 3 15.02 10.30 -7.11
C ALA A 3 14.70 10.55 -5.63
N ILE A 4 14.67 9.49 -4.82
CA ILE A 4 14.65 9.64 -3.36
C ILE A 4 16.03 10.14 -2.92
N ALA A 5 16.06 11.25 -2.19
CA ALA A 5 17.30 11.83 -1.69
C ALA A 5 17.86 10.97 -0.55
N PRO A 6 19.19 10.73 -0.49
CA PRO A 6 19.82 10.07 0.66
C PRO A 6 19.46 10.74 2.00
N ASP A 7 19.42 12.07 2.01
CA ASP A 7 19.05 12.89 3.16
C ASP A 7 17.64 12.59 3.70
N THR A 8 16.70 12.19 2.83
CA THR A 8 15.35 11.76 3.23
C THR A 8 15.41 10.52 4.10
N LEU A 9 16.14 9.48 3.68
CA LEU A 9 16.28 8.26 4.47
C LEU A 9 17.16 8.47 5.70
N GLN A 10 18.20 9.28 5.60
CA GLN A 10 19.04 9.63 6.75
C GLN A 10 18.24 10.36 7.82
N PHE A 11 17.43 11.35 7.44
CA PHE A 11 16.56 12.06 8.38
C PHE A 11 15.61 11.10 9.12
N LEU A 12 14.95 10.19 8.40
CA LEU A 12 14.04 9.21 9.02
C LEU A 12 14.77 8.26 9.98
N ARG A 13 16.02 7.91 9.67
CA ARG A 13 16.87 7.10 10.57
C ARG A 13 17.17 7.87 11.85
N GLU A 14 17.56 9.13 11.74
CA GLU A 14 17.86 9.95 12.92
C GLU A 14 16.61 10.25 13.78
N VAL A 15 15.42 10.35 13.17
CA VAL A 15 14.14 10.45 13.91
C VAL A 15 13.92 9.23 14.80
N LYS A 16 14.30 8.03 14.34
CA LYS A 16 14.20 6.80 15.14
C LYS A 16 15.08 6.86 16.39
N ASP A 17 16.30 7.37 16.24
CA ASP A 17 17.27 7.45 17.33
C ASP A 17 17.00 8.63 18.29
N ASN A 18 16.31 9.67 17.83
CA ASN A 18 16.11 10.93 18.55
C ASN A 18 14.63 11.37 18.62
N ASN A 19 13.71 10.44 18.86
CA ASN A 19 12.27 10.67 18.76
C ASN A 19 11.69 11.50 19.94
N ASN A 20 12.06 12.78 20.01
CA ASN A 20 11.58 13.76 20.99
C ASN A 20 11.45 15.16 20.35
N ARG A 21 10.67 16.04 21.00
CA ARG A 21 10.29 17.34 20.41
C ARG A 21 11.47 18.31 20.36
N GLU A 22 12.35 18.23 21.36
CA GLU A 22 13.52 19.08 21.55
C GLU A 22 14.50 18.89 20.39
N TRP A 23 14.75 17.65 20.01
CA TRP A 23 15.57 17.31 18.84
C TRP A 23 14.84 17.64 17.53
N PHE A 24 13.55 17.33 17.41
CA PHE A 24 12.85 17.51 16.14
C PHE A 24 12.63 18.98 15.77
N ALA A 25 12.41 19.87 16.74
CA ALA A 25 12.12 21.29 16.50
C ALA A 25 13.13 21.96 15.54
N PRO A 26 14.46 21.90 15.76
CA PRO A 26 15.43 22.43 14.81
C PRO A 26 15.51 21.63 13.49
N GLN A 27 15.14 20.34 13.50
CA GLN A 27 15.18 19.46 12.32
C GLN A 27 13.93 19.57 11.43
N LYS A 28 12.94 20.39 11.81
CA LYS A 28 11.66 20.52 11.09
C LYS A 28 11.83 20.84 9.60
N HIS A 29 12.87 21.58 9.23
CA HIS A 29 13.20 21.87 7.84
C HIS A 29 13.53 20.61 7.02
N ARG A 30 14.23 19.62 7.61
CA ARG A 30 14.52 18.32 6.97
C ARG A 30 13.28 17.47 6.80
N TYR A 31 12.33 17.52 7.74
CA TYR A 31 11.02 16.90 7.55
C TYR A 31 10.28 17.49 6.35
N VAL A 32 10.26 18.82 6.22
CA VAL A 32 9.61 19.49 5.08
C VAL A 32 10.28 19.07 3.77
N ALA A 33 11.62 19.07 3.72
CA ALA A 33 12.39 18.65 2.55
C ALA A 33 12.16 17.17 2.19
N ALA A 34 12.17 16.27 3.18
CA ALA A 34 11.89 14.84 3.00
C ALA A 34 10.49 14.60 2.42
N ARG A 35 9.49 15.31 2.96
CA ARG A 35 8.10 15.21 2.49
C ARG A 35 7.93 15.78 1.08
N GLU A 36 8.62 16.87 0.76
CA GLU A 36 8.61 17.45 -0.59
C GLU A 36 9.30 16.53 -1.61
N ASN A 37 10.44 15.92 -1.24
CA ASN A 37 11.14 14.97 -2.09
C ASN A 37 10.26 13.76 -2.44
N ILE A 38 9.63 13.13 -1.43
CA ILE A 38 8.67 12.04 -1.66
C ILE A 38 7.46 12.52 -2.44
N GLY A 39 6.95 13.72 -2.18
CA GLY A 39 5.80 14.29 -2.89
C GLY A 39 6.06 14.51 -4.38
N LYS A 40 7.24 15.02 -4.75
CA LYS A 40 7.67 15.17 -6.16
C LYS A 40 7.86 13.81 -6.82
N TRP A 41 8.53 12.87 -6.13
CA TRP A 41 8.70 11.49 -6.60
C TRP A 41 7.34 10.79 -6.84
N LEU A 42 6.37 10.98 -5.94
CA LEU A 42 5.03 10.43 -6.05
C LEU A 42 4.25 11.04 -7.20
N ALA A 43 4.37 12.36 -7.41
CA ALA A 43 3.68 13.06 -8.49
C ALA A 43 4.06 12.49 -9.86
N GLU A 44 5.36 12.30 -10.11
CA GLU A 44 5.83 11.71 -11.38
C GLU A 44 5.38 10.25 -11.55
N LEU A 45 5.39 9.46 -10.48
CA LEU A 45 4.88 8.08 -10.51
C LEU A 45 3.38 8.03 -10.82
N ILE A 46 2.58 8.94 -10.26
CA ILE A 46 1.14 9.06 -10.55
C ILE A 46 0.92 9.36 -12.03
N GLU A 47 1.68 10.27 -12.62
CA GLU A 47 1.59 10.56 -14.06
C GLU A 47 1.94 9.35 -14.92
N GLN A 48 2.97 8.57 -14.54
CA GLN A 48 3.31 7.32 -15.21
C GLN A 48 2.19 6.28 -15.07
N MET A 49 1.59 6.14 -13.88
CA MET A 49 0.49 5.19 -13.65
C MET A 49 -0.74 5.50 -14.48
N LYS A 50 -1.10 6.79 -14.62
CA LYS A 50 -2.24 7.25 -15.43
C LYS A 50 -2.16 6.84 -16.90
N LEU A 51 -0.97 6.63 -17.44
CA LEU A 51 -0.79 6.12 -18.81
C LEU A 51 -1.39 4.73 -19.02
N THR A 52 -1.54 3.96 -17.94
CA THR A 52 -2.07 2.59 -18.00
C THR A 52 -3.37 2.40 -17.24
N ASP A 53 -3.71 3.30 -16.31
CA ASP A 53 -4.93 3.24 -15.51
C ASP A 53 -5.53 4.65 -15.35
N ASN A 54 -6.56 4.93 -16.14
CA ASN A 54 -7.24 6.22 -16.16
C ASN A 54 -8.08 6.50 -14.89
N ARG A 55 -8.24 5.52 -13.99
CA ARG A 55 -8.91 5.71 -12.70
C ARG A 55 -8.01 6.34 -11.65
N ILE A 56 -6.69 6.40 -11.88
CA ILE A 56 -5.74 6.94 -10.90
C ILE A 56 -6.01 8.43 -10.64
N LEU A 57 -6.26 8.76 -9.38
CA LEU A 57 -6.53 10.12 -8.93
C LEU A 57 -5.24 10.93 -8.82
N ALA A 58 -5.31 12.20 -9.22
CA ALA A 58 -4.24 13.16 -8.98
C ALA A 58 -4.35 13.71 -7.55
N ASN A 59 -3.38 13.47 -6.67
CA ASN A 59 -3.33 14.20 -5.38
C ASN A 59 -1.96 14.23 -4.67
N PRO A 60 -0.88 14.69 -5.32
CA PRO A 60 0.49 14.43 -4.87
C PRO A 60 0.87 14.93 -3.45
N PRO A 61 0.37 16.06 -2.91
CA PRO A 61 0.72 16.47 -1.54
C PRO A 61 -0.12 15.80 -0.45
N ARG A 62 -1.35 15.34 -0.75
CA ARG A 62 -2.19 14.64 0.25
C ARG A 62 -1.84 13.16 0.34
N GLY A 63 -1.30 12.59 -0.73
CA GLY A 63 -0.83 11.20 -0.75
C GLY A 63 0.28 10.91 0.26
N VAL A 64 1.14 11.89 0.58
CA VAL A 64 2.21 11.70 1.57
C VAL A 64 1.73 12.01 2.99
N GLY A 65 1.81 10.98 3.83
CA GLY A 65 1.43 11.02 5.24
C GLY A 65 2.20 12.07 6.06
N ARG A 66 1.71 12.30 7.28
CA ARG A 66 2.35 13.19 8.24
C ARG A 66 3.27 12.38 9.16
N ILE A 67 4.36 13.01 9.59
CA ILE A 67 5.29 12.39 10.54
C ILE A 67 4.74 12.36 11.98
N TYR A 68 3.79 13.21 12.34
CA TYR A 68 3.25 13.27 13.71
C TYR A 68 2.36 12.06 14.02
N ARG A 69 2.49 11.52 15.24
CA ARG A 69 1.65 10.43 15.75
C ARG A 69 0.48 10.97 16.58
N ASP A 70 -0.66 10.28 16.50
CA ASP A 70 -1.69 10.40 17.52
C ASP A 70 -1.33 9.48 18.69
N MET A 71 -1.05 10.07 19.85
CA MET A 71 -0.57 9.37 21.03
C MET A 71 -1.61 9.28 22.15
N ARG A 72 -2.83 9.79 21.94
CA ARG A 72 -3.84 9.90 23.00
C ARG A 72 -4.11 8.57 23.69
N PHE A 73 -4.18 7.50 22.91
CA PHE A 73 -4.48 6.14 23.39
C PHE A 73 -3.30 5.16 23.26
N SER A 74 -2.13 5.62 22.79
CA SER A 74 -0.95 4.76 22.60
C SER A 74 -0.18 4.61 23.92
N PRO A 75 0.23 3.39 24.33
CA PRO A 75 1.15 3.21 25.46
C PRO A 75 2.55 3.77 25.15
N ASP A 76 2.98 3.67 23.90
CA ASP A 76 4.20 4.31 23.39
C ASP A 76 3.92 5.81 23.11
N LYS A 77 4.68 6.68 23.78
CA LYS A 77 4.53 8.14 23.75
C LYS A 77 5.58 8.84 22.87
N THR A 78 6.23 8.12 21.96
CA THR A 78 7.11 8.76 20.97
C THR A 78 6.29 9.62 19.98
N PRO A 79 6.61 10.91 19.82
CA PRO A 79 5.77 11.88 19.08
C PRO A 79 5.76 11.73 17.55
N TYR A 80 6.80 11.10 16.99
CA TYR A 80 7.00 11.04 15.55
C TYR A 80 7.01 9.61 15.03
N ARG A 81 6.54 9.43 13.80
CA ARG A 81 6.73 8.22 13.00
C ARG A 81 8.16 8.20 12.50
N THR A 82 8.74 7.00 12.44
CA THR A 82 10.07 6.74 11.87
C THR A 82 10.04 6.54 10.36
N PHE A 83 8.89 6.81 9.74
CA PHE A 83 8.61 6.54 8.35
C PHE A 83 7.73 7.62 7.73
N LEU A 84 7.74 7.69 6.40
CA LEU A 84 6.75 8.41 5.61
C LEU A 84 6.08 7.44 4.64
N GLY A 85 4.76 7.37 4.69
CA GLY A 85 3.96 6.60 3.74
C GLY A 85 3.45 7.48 2.62
N ALA A 86 3.37 6.95 1.40
CA ALA A 86 2.70 7.60 0.29
C ALA A 86 1.59 6.69 -0.28
N MET A 87 0.39 7.24 -0.45
CA MET A 87 -0.78 6.54 -0.97
C MET A 87 -1.19 7.08 -2.34
N ILE A 88 -1.68 6.20 -3.20
CA ILE A 88 -2.26 6.52 -4.51
C ILE A 88 -3.61 5.82 -4.60
N PHE A 89 -4.63 6.57 -4.98
CA PHE A 89 -6.02 6.15 -4.99
C PHE A 89 -6.56 6.05 -6.42
N ARG A 90 -7.58 5.20 -6.61
CA ARG A 90 -8.39 5.13 -7.82
C ARG A 90 -9.75 5.80 -7.59
N ALA A 91 -10.38 6.29 -8.64
CA ALA A 91 -11.75 6.78 -8.62
C ALA A 91 -12.76 5.62 -8.76
N PRO A 92 -13.86 5.59 -7.98
CA PRO A 92 -14.13 6.43 -6.80
C PRO A 92 -13.27 6.04 -5.59
N GLU A 93 -12.87 7.00 -4.75
CA GLU A 93 -11.88 6.79 -3.69
C GLU A 93 -12.31 5.76 -2.62
N ASP A 94 -13.62 5.63 -2.34
CA ASP A 94 -14.18 4.83 -1.26
C ASP A 94 -14.42 3.34 -1.61
N ARG A 95 -14.15 2.93 -2.86
CA ARG A 95 -14.53 1.59 -3.36
C ARG A 95 -13.45 0.92 -4.19
N ASN A 96 -12.18 1.22 -3.94
CA ASN A 96 -11.08 0.60 -4.67
C ASN A 96 -9.93 0.23 -3.74
N CYS A 97 -9.15 -0.74 -4.19
CA CYS A 97 -7.83 -1.02 -3.65
C CYS A 97 -6.93 0.20 -3.80
N GLU A 98 -6.08 0.40 -2.81
CA GLU A 98 -5.16 1.53 -2.73
C GLU A 98 -3.75 1.03 -3.02
N PHE A 99 -2.96 1.84 -3.73
CA PHE A 99 -1.54 1.61 -3.84
C PHE A 99 -0.82 2.36 -2.72
N TYR A 100 0.21 1.74 -2.18
CA TYR A 100 0.96 2.25 -1.05
C TYR A 100 2.46 2.06 -1.25
N ILE A 101 3.22 3.02 -0.77
CA ILE A 101 4.64 2.85 -0.54
C ILE A 101 5.02 3.32 0.87
N HIS A 102 5.94 2.59 1.47
CA HIS A 102 6.45 2.85 2.80
C HIS A 102 7.93 3.20 2.72
N PHE A 103 8.30 4.37 3.24
CA PHE A 103 9.69 4.79 3.39
C PHE A 103 10.07 4.75 4.87
N GLU A 104 10.64 3.63 5.29
CA GLU A 104 11.31 3.48 6.59
C GLU A 104 12.70 2.89 6.34
N PRO A 105 13.78 3.50 6.86
CA PRO A 105 15.12 2.94 6.71
C PRO A 105 15.20 1.51 7.27
N GLY A 106 15.62 0.57 6.42
CA GLY A 106 15.65 -0.86 6.71
C GLY A 106 14.32 -1.60 6.47
N ASN A 107 13.24 -0.90 6.11
CA ASN A 107 11.91 -1.47 5.90
C ASN A 107 11.14 -0.70 4.80
N ILE A 108 11.66 -0.72 3.57
CA ILE A 108 11.01 -0.06 2.43
C ILE A 108 10.18 -1.09 1.68
N PHE A 109 8.92 -0.78 1.36
CA PHE A 109 8.09 -1.67 0.56
C PHE A 109 7.05 -0.91 -0.27
N ALA A 110 6.66 -1.49 -1.40
CA ALA A 110 5.58 -1.01 -2.26
C ALA A 110 4.55 -2.10 -2.51
N GLY A 111 3.29 -1.72 -2.65
CA GLY A 111 2.22 -2.63 -3.01
C GLY A 111 0.88 -2.01 -2.67
N GLY A 112 0.05 -2.74 -1.93
CA GLY A 112 -1.25 -2.26 -1.47
C GLY A 112 -2.32 -3.33 -1.55
N GLY A 113 -3.56 -2.90 -1.73
CA GLY A 113 -4.73 -3.76 -1.80
C GLY A 113 -5.89 -3.15 -1.04
N ILE A 114 -6.74 -3.99 -0.46
CA ILE A 114 -7.81 -3.54 0.42
C ILE A 114 -7.47 -3.88 1.87
N TYR A 115 -7.12 -2.84 2.64
CA TYR A 115 -6.74 -2.94 4.04
C TYR A 115 -7.92 -2.61 4.94
N MET A 116 -8.23 -3.50 5.89
CA MET A 116 -9.35 -3.34 6.82
C MET A 116 -10.68 -2.87 6.16
N PRO A 117 -11.17 -3.55 5.10
CA PRO A 117 -12.47 -3.23 4.53
C PRO A 117 -13.59 -3.31 5.57
N ASP A 118 -14.60 -2.47 5.42
CA ASP A 118 -15.79 -2.57 6.27
C ASP A 118 -16.55 -3.89 6.01
N PRO A 119 -17.46 -4.30 6.92
CA PRO A 119 -18.19 -5.55 6.77
C PRO A 119 -19.02 -5.67 5.47
N ALA A 120 -19.52 -4.56 4.93
CA ALA A 120 -20.31 -4.56 3.70
C ALA A 120 -19.41 -4.77 2.47
N GLN A 121 -18.29 -4.04 2.39
CA GLN A 121 -17.27 -4.24 1.36
C GLN A 121 -16.74 -5.67 1.37
N LEU A 122 -16.37 -6.18 2.55
CA LEU A 122 -15.83 -7.53 2.69
C LEU A 122 -16.84 -8.61 2.31
N LYS A 123 -18.14 -8.36 2.53
CA LYS A 123 -19.21 -9.26 2.06
C LYS A 123 -19.27 -9.30 0.54
N LEU A 124 -19.29 -8.14 -0.13
CA LEU A 124 -19.32 -8.06 -1.60
C LEU A 124 -18.15 -8.81 -2.25
N ILE A 125 -16.94 -8.61 -1.72
CA ILE A 125 -15.74 -9.29 -2.21
C ILE A 125 -15.86 -10.81 -2.06
N ARG A 126 -16.35 -11.28 -0.90
CA ARG A 126 -16.53 -12.72 -0.66
C ARG A 126 -17.59 -13.33 -1.57
N ASP A 127 -18.69 -12.62 -1.81
CA ASP A 127 -19.76 -13.09 -2.69
C ASP A 127 -19.25 -13.24 -4.14
N ASP A 128 -18.51 -12.25 -4.66
CA ASP A 128 -17.88 -12.32 -5.99
C ASP A 128 -16.87 -13.48 -6.09
N MET A 129 -16.00 -13.65 -5.09
CA MET A 129 -15.03 -14.75 -5.06
C MET A 129 -15.68 -16.13 -4.94
N ALA A 130 -16.81 -16.22 -4.23
CA ALA A 130 -17.56 -17.46 -4.11
C ALA A 130 -18.22 -17.85 -5.44
N TYR A 131 -18.68 -16.87 -6.21
CA TYR A 131 -19.20 -17.09 -7.57
C TYR A 131 -18.07 -17.43 -8.55
N SER A 132 -16.95 -16.71 -8.50
CA SER A 132 -15.83 -16.77 -9.46
C SER A 132 -14.61 -17.53 -8.93
N THR A 133 -14.83 -18.75 -8.41
CA THR A 133 -13.84 -19.52 -7.60
C THR A 133 -12.45 -19.73 -8.21
N LYS A 134 -12.30 -19.65 -9.54
CA LYS A 134 -11.03 -19.88 -10.24
C LYS A 134 -10.30 -18.62 -10.69
N GLU A 135 -10.94 -17.44 -10.65
CA GLU A 135 -10.35 -16.21 -11.22
C GLU A 135 -9.16 -15.72 -10.39
N LEU A 136 -9.33 -15.63 -9.08
CA LEU A 136 -8.26 -15.23 -8.16
C LEU A 136 -7.07 -16.18 -8.25
N ASP A 137 -7.36 -17.48 -8.33
CA ASP A 137 -6.38 -18.53 -8.55
C ASP A 137 -5.53 -18.30 -9.80
N LYS A 138 -6.15 -17.93 -10.93
CA LYS A 138 -5.43 -17.60 -12.16
C LYS A 138 -4.56 -16.36 -11.98
N ILE A 139 -5.03 -15.36 -11.24
CA ILE A 139 -4.28 -14.13 -10.97
C ILE A 139 -3.02 -14.44 -10.14
N VAL A 140 -3.17 -15.13 -9.01
CA VAL A 140 -2.05 -15.39 -8.09
C VAL A 140 -1.04 -16.41 -8.63
N LYS A 141 -1.41 -17.21 -9.63
CA LYS A 141 -0.54 -18.16 -10.33
C LYS A 141 0.26 -17.54 -11.48
N LYS A 142 0.00 -16.27 -11.85
CA LYS A 142 0.79 -15.61 -12.92
C LYS A 142 2.27 -15.49 -12.50
N PRO A 143 3.23 -15.70 -13.43
CA PRO A 143 4.65 -15.61 -13.12
C PRO A 143 5.05 -14.27 -12.48
N ASP A 144 4.54 -13.15 -13.00
CA ASP A 144 4.82 -11.83 -12.43
C ASP A 144 4.24 -11.69 -11.01
N PHE A 145 3.02 -12.17 -10.76
CA PHE A 145 2.47 -12.13 -9.40
C PHE A 145 3.38 -12.88 -8.40
N LYS A 146 3.77 -14.11 -8.76
CA LYS A 146 4.67 -14.92 -7.93
C LYS A 146 6.04 -14.27 -7.75
N LYS A 147 6.60 -13.68 -8.81
CA LYS A 147 7.90 -13.01 -8.78
C LYS A 147 7.93 -11.80 -7.85
N TYR A 148 6.87 -10.98 -7.86
CA TYR A 148 6.86 -9.72 -7.09
C TYR A 148 6.34 -9.88 -5.67
N PHE A 149 5.39 -10.80 -5.43
CA PHE A 149 4.68 -10.90 -4.14
C PHE A 149 4.76 -12.27 -3.48
N GLY A 150 4.95 -13.34 -4.25
CA GLY A 150 4.81 -14.72 -3.78
C GLY A 150 3.36 -15.12 -3.51
N GLU A 151 2.70 -14.45 -2.57
CA GLU A 151 1.31 -14.70 -2.17
C GLU A 151 0.59 -13.44 -1.71
N ILE A 152 -0.73 -13.54 -1.57
CA ILE A 152 -1.55 -12.52 -0.91
C ILE A 152 -1.28 -12.63 0.60
N THR A 153 -1.08 -11.49 1.25
CA THR A 153 -0.95 -11.38 2.71
C THR A 153 -2.18 -10.70 3.31
N GLY A 154 -2.34 -10.84 4.62
CA GLY A 154 -3.47 -10.29 5.36
C GLY A 154 -4.02 -11.27 6.39
N ASP A 155 -4.76 -10.74 7.36
CA ASP A 155 -5.35 -11.55 8.42
C ASP A 155 -6.41 -12.49 7.86
N LYS A 156 -6.47 -13.69 8.41
CA LYS A 156 -7.48 -14.71 8.09
C LYS A 156 -8.36 -15.04 9.29
N LEU A 157 -9.59 -15.43 9.00
CA LEU A 157 -10.44 -16.16 9.93
C LEU A 157 -9.95 -17.60 10.08
N GLN A 158 -9.99 -18.11 11.30
CA GLN A 158 -9.69 -19.52 11.59
C GLN A 158 -10.79 -20.47 11.10
N ARG A 159 -12.03 -19.95 10.96
CA ARG A 159 -13.21 -20.71 10.54
C ARG A 159 -13.79 -20.10 9.26
N ALA A 160 -14.65 -20.87 8.60
CA ALA A 160 -15.43 -20.35 7.49
C ALA A 160 -16.21 -19.09 7.90
N PRO A 161 -16.24 -18.03 7.08
CA PRO A 161 -17.10 -16.89 7.33
C PRO A 161 -18.58 -17.31 7.30
N LYS A 162 -19.42 -16.58 8.06
CA LYS A 162 -20.86 -16.84 8.11
C LYS A 162 -21.46 -16.82 6.69
N GLY A 163 -22.26 -17.84 6.36
CA GLY A 163 -22.92 -17.97 5.06
C GLY A 163 -22.16 -18.82 4.04
N PHE A 164 -20.93 -19.29 4.35
CA PHE A 164 -20.15 -20.13 3.45
C PHE A 164 -19.87 -21.51 4.06
N SER A 165 -19.97 -22.55 3.25
CA SER A 165 -19.58 -23.90 3.65
C SER A 165 -18.06 -23.97 3.93
N PRO A 166 -17.62 -24.68 4.97
CA PRO A 166 -16.19 -25.00 5.16
C PRO A 166 -15.55 -25.71 3.96
N ASP A 167 -16.34 -26.45 3.19
CA ASP A 167 -15.89 -27.20 2.01
C ASP A 167 -16.01 -26.41 0.70
N HIS A 168 -16.30 -25.09 0.78
CA HIS A 168 -16.43 -24.26 -0.41
C HIS A 168 -15.11 -24.24 -1.21
N PRO A 169 -15.11 -24.39 -2.55
CA PRO A 169 -13.87 -24.45 -3.34
C PRO A 169 -12.95 -23.23 -3.19
N ALA A 170 -13.52 -22.06 -2.90
CA ALA A 170 -12.78 -20.82 -2.66
C ALA A 170 -12.54 -20.51 -1.16
N ILE A 171 -12.75 -21.45 -0.24
CA ILE A 171 -12.75 -21.18 1.21
C ILE A 171 -11.47 -20.50 1.71
N GLU A 172 -10.32 -20.85 1.13
CA GLU A 172 -9.03 -20.25 1.48
C GLU A 172 -8.97 -18.75 1.16
N TRP A 173 -9.67 -18.31 0.13
CA TRP A 173 -9.83 -16.90 -0.22
C TRP A 173 -10.87 -16.21 0.65
N LEU A 174 -11.99 -16.88 0.90
CA LEU A 174 -13.09 -16.34 1.71
C LEU A 174 -12.68 -16.05 3.16
N ARG A 175 -11.68 -16.76 3.70
CA ARG A 175 -11.19 -16.53 5.06
C ARG A 175 -10.42 -15.23 5.25
N TYR A 176 -9.87 -14.63 4.20
CA TYR A 176 -9.16 -13.35 4.33
C TYR A 176 -10.11 -12.26 4.85
N LYS A 177 -9.56 -11.39 5.70
CA LYS A 177 -10.21 -10.17 6.19
C LYS A 177 -9.77 -8.94 5.42
N GLN A 178 -8.63 -9.05 4.74
CA GLN A 178 -8.00 -8.04 3.93
C GLN A 178 -7.12 -8.74 2.89
N PHE A 179 -6.89 -8.10 1.75
CA PHE A 179 -6.14 -8.69 0.64
C PHE A 179 -5.02 -7.73 0.28
N LEU A 180 -3.79 -8.07 0.66
CA LEU A 180 -2.63 -7.21 0.50
C LEU A 180 -1.56 -7.91 -0.31
N VAL A 181 -0.80 -7.15 -1.09
CA VAL A 181 0.42 -7.61 -1.74
C VAL A 181 1.49 -6.56 -1.51
N LEU A 182 2.70 -6.99 -1.15
CA LEU A 182 3.81 -6.11 -0.81
C LEU A 182 5.10 -6.67 -1.41
N ARG A 183 5.93 -5.78 -1.96
CA ARG A 183 7.30 -6.07 -2.38
C ARG A 183 8.26 -5.20 -1.60
N SER A 184 9.22 -5.83 -0.94
CA SER A 184 10.25 -5.13 -0.16
C SER A 184 11.41 -4.65 -1.04
N PHE A 185 12.03 -3.55 -0.61
CA PHE A 185 13.21 -2.95 -1.18
C PHE A 185 14.22 -2.65 -0.07
N THR A 186 15.50 -2.74 -0.40
CA THR A 186 16.59 -2.27 0.46
C THR A 186 16.75 -0.75 0.35
N ASP A 187 17.32 -0.10 1.37
CA ASP A 187 17.71 1.32 1.31
C ASP A 187 18.55 1.62 0.07
N LYS A 188 19.49 0.73 -0.28
CA LYS A 188 20.34 0.89 -1.47
C LYS A 188 19.52 0.92 -2.76
N GLN A 189 18.51 0.05 -2.88
CA GLN A 189 17.62 0.02 -4.05
C GLN A 189 16.75 1.28 -4.12
N ALA A 190 16.25 1.77 -2.99
CA ALA A 190 15.44 2.98 -2.94
C ALA A 190 16.17 4.25 -3.43
N LEU A 191 17.50 4.26 -3.30
CA LEU A 191 18.35 5.37 -3.75
C LEU A 191 18.83 5.22 -5.21
N GLN A 192 18.48 4.13 -5.91
CA GLN A 192 18.86 3.96 -7.32
C GLN A 192 17.96 4.79 -8.25
N LYS A 193 18.52 5.20 -9.40
CA LYS A 193 17.79 5.96 -10.42
C LYS A 193 16.56 5.22 -10.97
N ASN A 194 16.61 3.88 -11.02
CA ASN A 194 15.53 3.03 -11.52
C ASN A 194 14.51 2.64 -10.43
N PHE A 195 14.59 3.19 -9.21
CA PHE A 195 13.68 2.81 -8.14
C PHE A 195 12.21 3.08 -8.49
N GLN A 196 11.92 4.24 -9.11
CA GLN A 196 10.55 4.58 -9.54
C GLN A 196 10.00 3.56 -10.55
N ASP A 197 10.82 3.11 -11.50
CA ASP A 197 10.44 2.06 -12.46
C ASP A 197 10.15 0.72 -11.78
N GLU A 198 10.95 0.35 -10.78
CA GLU A 198 10.73 -0.89 -10.03
C GLU A 198 9.44 -0.84 -9.20
N VAL A 199 9.10 0.31 -8.63
CA VAL A 199 7.81 0.52 -7.98
C VAL A 199 6.68 0.45 -9.01
N TYR A 200 6.81 1.12 -10.14
CA TYR A 200 5.79 1.10 -11.18
C TYR A 200 5.50 -0.32 -11.68
N LYS A 201 6.54 -1.13 -11.93
CA LYS A 201 6.38 -2.56 -12.26
C LYS A 201 5.68 -3.35 -11.16
N THR A 202 5.97 -3.03 -9.90
CA THR A 202 5.30 -3.64 -8.74
C THR A 202 3.81 -3.33 -8.78
N PHE A 203 3.42 -2.08 -9.03
CA PHE A 203 2.03 -1.70 -9.15
C PHE A 203 1.35 -2.35 -10.36
N LEU A 204 2.01 -2.43 -11.52
CA LEU A 204 1.50 -3.18 -12.68
C LEU A 204 1.23 -4.66 -12.36
N ALA A 205 2.12 -5.32 -11.60
CA ALA A 205 1.93 -6.71 -11.18
C ALA A 205 0.76 -6.86 -10.19
N ALA A 206 0.49 -5.85 -9.37
CA ALA A 206 -0.64 -5.86 -8.41
C ALA A 206 -1.99 -5.62 -9.09
N ARG A 207 -2.02 -4.89 -10.22
CA ARG A 207 -3.26 -4.46 -10.89
C ARG A 207 -4.30 -5.55 -11.12
N PRO A 208 -3.96 -6.75 -11.63
CA PRO A 208 -4.98 -7.78 -11.87
C PRO A 208 -5.72 -8.20 -10.60
N LEU A 209 -5.04 -8.24 -9.45
CA LEU A 209 -5.68 -8.51 -8.16
C LEU A 209 -6.60 -7.36 -7.76
N PHE A 210 -6.11 -6.12 -7.90
CA PHE A 210 -6.89 -4.94 -7.51
C PHE A 210 -8.12 -4.80 -8.39
N ASP A 211 -7.99 -4.99 -9.70
CA ASP A 211 -9.11 -4.93 -10.64
C ASP A 211 -10.16 -6.01 -10.36
N HIS A 212 -9.76 -7.20 -9.91
CA HIS A 212 -10.67 -8.26 -9.49
C HIS A 212 -11.46 -7.88 -8.21
N ILE A 213 -10.78 -7.30 -7.21
CA ILE A 213 -11.43 -6.84 -5.97
C ILE A 213 -12.33 -5.62 -6.24
N ASP A 214 -11.83 -4.64 -6.98
CA ASP A 214 -12.53 -3.40 -7.32
C ASP A 214 -13.82 -3.69 -8.09
N ARG A 215 -13.85 -4.73 -8.94
CA ARG A 215 -15.07 -5.17 -9.63
C ARG A 215 -16.19 -5.48 -8.64
N ALA A 216 -15.90 -6.21 -7.57
CA ALA A 216 -16.89 -6.58 -6.56
C ALA A 216 -17.44 -5.35 -5.82
N LEU A 217 -16.62 -4.32 -5.64
CA LEU A 217 -16.99 -3.10 -4.92
C LEU A 217 -17.72 -2.05 -5.76
N ASN A 218 -17.53 -2.09 -7.08
CA ASN A 218 -18.10 -1.12 -8.01
C ASN A 218 -19.26 -1.69 -8.84
N PHE A 219 -19.68 -2.94 -8.59
CA PHE A 219 -20.85 -3.51 -9.22
C PHE A 219 -22.08 -2.66 -8.88
N LYS A 220 -22.75 -2.13 -9.91
CA LYS A 220 -24.05 -1.47 -9.78
C LYS A 220 -25.09 -2.47 -10.28
N GLU A 221 -26.04 -2.80 -9.41
CA GLU A 221 -27.26 -3.53 -9.77
C GLU A 221 -28.05 -2.81 -10.87
#